data_AF-A0A917GFY2-F1
#
_entry.id   AF-A0A917GFY2-F1
#
_cell.length_a   1.000
_cell.length_b   1.000
_cell.length_c   1.000
_cell.angle_alpha   90.00
_cell.angle_beta   90.00
_cell.angle_gamma   90.00
#
_symmetry.space_group_name_H-M   'P 1'
#
loop_
_entity.id
_entity.type
_entity.pdbx_description
1 polymer ?
#
loop_
_entity_poly.entity_id
_entity_poly.type
_entity_poly.pdbx_seq_one_letter_code
_entity_poly.pdbx_strand_id
1 'polypeptide(L)'
;MQKFHLIIVLILIFSCSQKQTDSRIKGFEKIFGERQTNAFDSLVSDFEQNLTKIYPNLTVEKGYLQYLIDIKSDTITDWKKFDFQSKSTHSEYYKSGLRNEIYNKDTTSLKENNFGNYMTALYEIKDSDSLIKGYWNKRESAGIMQNTLIVDGLLSLKPDFNNYFHKRIVVAEFSF
;
A
#
# COMPACT_ATOMS: atom_id res chain seq x y z
N MET A 1 -39.34 -16.38 -22.64
CA MET A 1 -38.02 -16.87 -22.20
C MET A 1 -37.05 -15.71 -22.25
N GLN A 2 -36.87 -14.99 -21.15
CA GLN A 2 -35.91 -13.89 -21.04
C GLN A 2 -34.50 -14.48 -21.02
N LYS A 3 -33.69 -14.15 -22.03
CA LYS A 3 -32.28 -14.52 -22.07
C LYS A 3 -31.54 -13.61 -21.10
N PHE A 4 -31.16 -14.12 -19.94
CA PHE A 4 -30.19 -13.47 -19.07
C PHE A 4 -28.82 -13.55 -19.73
N HIS A 5 -28.30 -12.42 -20.21
CA HIS A 5 -26.91 -12.32 -20.63
C HIS A 5 -26.06 -12.10 -19.39
N LEU A 6 -25.43 -13.18 -18.92
CA LEU A 6 -24.43 -13.16 -17.86
C LEU A 6 -23.17 -12.48 -18.43
N ILE A 7 -23.02 -11.17 -18.22
CA ILE A 7 -21.77 -10.46 -18.53
C ILE A 7 -20.79 -10.81 -17.42
N ILE A 8 -19.94 -11.79 -17.67
CA ILE A 8 -18.78 -12.11 -16.84
C ILE A 8 -17.77 -10.99 -17.08
N VAL A 9 -17.73 -10.01 -16.17
CA VAL A 9 -16.64 -9.03 -16.14
C VAL A 9 -15.40 -9.78 -15.65
N LEU A 10 -14.57 -10.21 -16.60
CA LEU A 10 -13.24 -10.73 -16.34
C LEU A 10 -12.41 -9.56 -15.81
N ILE A 11 -12.28 -9.43 -14.49
CA ILE A 11 -11.34 -8.50 -13.88
C ILE A 11 -9.95 -9.07 -14.18
N LEU A 12 -9.37 -8.63 -15.30
CA LEU A 12 -8.00 -8.93 -15.69
C LEU A 12 -7.09 -8.23 -14.68
N ILE A 13 -6.58 -9.00 -13.72
CA ILE A 13 -5.46 -8.66 -12.83
C ILE A 13 -4.19 -8.45 -13.66
N PHE A 14 -4.11 -7.32 -14.36
CA PHE A 14 -2.96 -6.93 -15.19
C PHE A 14 -1.68 -6.61 -14.39
N SER A 15 -1.71 -6.62 -13.05
CA SER A 15 -0.50 -6.41 -12.23
C SER A 15 0.49 -7.58 -12.22
N CYS A 16 0.14 -8.75 -12.75
CA CYS A 16 1.04 -9.91 -12.73
C CYS A 16 2.21 -9.82 -13.73
N SER A 17 2.09 -9.07 -14.83
CA SER A 17 3.12 -9.02 -15.88
C SER A 17 4.38 -8.26 -15.45
N GLN A 18 4.24 -7.25 -14.58
CA GLN A 18 5.35 -6.46 -14.04
C GLN A 18 6.21 -7.28 -13.06
N LYS A 19 5.59 -8.23 -12.34
CA LYS A 19 6.22 -9.11 -11.33
C LYS A 19 7.31 -10.01 -11.93
N GLN A 20 7.22 -10.35 -13.22
CA GLN A 20 8.13 -11.31 -13.87
C GLN A 20 9.44 -10.69 -14.40
N THR A 21 9.51 -9.37 -14.63
CA THR A 21 10.66 -8.73 -15.33
C THR A 21 11.49 -7.76 -14.49
N ASP A 22 10.95 -7.19 -13.42
CA ASP A 22 11.70 -6.24 -12.59
C ASP A 22 12.57 -6.97 -11.54
N SER A 23 13.90 -6.87 -11.67
CA SER A 23 14.85 -7.49 -10.73
C SER A 23 14.75 -6.92 -9.31
N ARG A 24 14.27 -5.68 -9.16
CA ARG A 24 14.07 -5.05 -7.85
C ARG A 24 12.97 -5.75 -7.07
N ILE A 25 11.89 -6.15 -7.72
CA ILE A 25 10.79 -6.90 -7.10
C ILE A 25 11.33 -8.22 -6.55
N LYS A 26 12.10 -8.97 -7.34
CA LYS A 26 12.70 -10.24 -6.90
C LYS A 26 13.64 -10.05 -5.71
N GLY A 27 14.49 -9.02 -5.74
CA GLY A 27 15.39 -8.70 -4.62
C GLY A 27 14.62 -8.33 -3.35
N PHE A 28 13.60 -7.49 -3.49
CA PHE A 28 12.72 -7.08 -2.39
C PHE A 28 12.00 -8.29 -1.78
N GLU A 29 11.30 -9.09 -2.58
CA GLU A 29 10.50 -10.23 -2.10
C GLU A 29 11.36 -11.33 -1.47
N LYS A 30 12.59 -11.52 -1.96
CA LYS A 30 13.55 -12.45 -1.35
C LYS A 30 13.89 -12.09 0.09
N ILE A 31 14.00 -10.79 0.39
CA ILE A 31 14.30 -10.29 1.74
C ILE A 31 13.01 -10.22 2.56
N PHE A 32 11.95 -9.70 1.96
CA PHE A 32 10.68 -9.45 2.62
C PHE A 32 9.95 -10.74 3.02
N GLY A 33 10.09 -11.79 2.22
CA GLY A 33 9.50 -13.11 2.44
C GLY A 33 8.21 -13.31 1.66
N GLU A 34 8.01 -14.53 1.15
CA GLU A 34 6.85 -14.90 0.34
C GLU A 34 5.54 -14.74 1.13
N ARG A 35 5.51 -15.16 2.40
CA ARG A 35 4.32 -15.09 3.25
C ARG A 35 3.86 -13.64 3.46
N GLN A 36 4.80 -12.73 3.75
CA GLN A 36 4.53 -11.31 3.93
C GLN A 36 4.17 -10.63 2.61
N THR A 37 4.83 -11.01 1.51
CA THR A 37 4.50 -10.54 0.16
C THR A 37 3.06 -10.86 -0.20
N ASN A 38 2.62 -12.10 -0.04
CA ASN A 38 1.25 -12.52 -0.38
C ASN A 38 0.19 -11.83 0.51
N ALA A 39 0.50 -11.61 1.79
CA ALA A 39 -0.37 -10.83 2.67
C ALA A 39 -0.45 -9.36 2.22
N PHE A 40 0.66 -8.78 1.76
CA PHE A 40 0.69 -7.40 1.29
C PHE A 40 -0.05 -7.25 -0.06
N ASP A 41 0.08 -8.23 -0.96
CA ASP A 41 -0.69 -8.30 -2.20
C ASP A 41 -2.21 -8.26 -1.90
N SER A 42 -2.65 -8.99 -0.88
CA SER A 42 -4.06 -8.99 -0.44
C SER A 42 -4.48 -7.63 0.13
N LEU A 43 -3.61 -7.00 0.92
CA LEU A 43 -3.84 -5.68 1.49
C LEU A 43 -3.95 -4.58 0.42
N VAL A 44 -3.08 -4.62 -0.60
CA VAL A 44 -3.14 -3.72 -1.77
C VAL A 44 -4.42 -3.95 -2.56
N SER A 45 -4.82 -5.21 -2.78
CA SER A 45 -6.08 -5.53 -3.47
C SER A 45 -7.29 -4.95 -2.76
N ASP A 46 -7.40 -5.14 -1.43
CA ASP A 46 -8.50 -4.59 -0.64
C ASP A 46 -8.51 -3.06 -0.67
N PHE A 47 -7.33 -2.43 -0.62
CA PHE A 47 -7.20 -0.98 -0.75
C PHE A 47 -7.74 -0.49 -2.09
N GLU A 48 -7.32 -1.09 -3.20
CA GLU A 48 -7.77 -0.73 -4.55
C GLU A 48 -9.27 -0.98 -4.75
N GLN A 49 -9.80 -2.08 -4.21
CA GLN A 49 -11.24 -2.32 -4.19
C GLN A 49 -11.98 -1.21 -3.44
N ASN A 50 -11.48 -0.79 -2.28
CA ASN A 50 -12.08 0.33 -1.56
C ASN A 50 -11.99 1.64 -2.35
N LEU A 51 -10.88 1.92 -3.05
CA LEU A 51 -10.76 3.09 -3.93
C LEU A 51 -11.87 3.11 -5.00
N THR A 52 -12.13 1.97 -5.65
CA THR A 52 -13.21 1.89 -6.65
C THR A 52 -14.60 2.10 -6.07
N LYS A 53 -14.80 1.75 -4.79
CA LYS A 53 -16.05 2.00 -4.07
C LYS A 53 -16.22 3.48 -3.72
N ILE A 54 -15.19 4.12 -3.17
CA ILE A 54 -15.29 5.51 -2.67
C ILE A 54 -15.06 6.56 -3.77
N TYR A 55 -14.44 6.18 -4.89
CA TYR A 55 -14.21 7.02 -6.06
C TYR A 55 -14.63 6.32 -7.37
N PRO A 56 -15.92 5.98 -7.55
CA PRO A 56 -16.38 5.11 -8.65
C PRO A 56 -16.16 5.68 -10.06
N ASN A 57 -15.95 6.98 -10.19
CA ASN A 57 -15.73 7.67 -11.47
C ASN A 57 -14.25 7.91 -11.77
N LEU A 58 -13.33 7.42 -10.93
CA LEU A 58 -11.89 7.57 -11.10
C LEU A 58 -11.25 6.23 -11.50
N THR A 59 -10.16 6.30 -12.26
CA THR A 59 -9.26 5.15 -12.39
C THR A 59 -8.60 4.86 -11.05
N VAL A 60 -8.11 3.64 -10.83
CA VAL A 60 -7.40 3.27 -9.59
C VAL A 60 -6.23 4.24 -9.29
N GLU A 61 -5.44 4.59 -10.31
CA GLU A 61 -4.34 5.55 -10.19
C GLU A 61 -4.82 6.94 -9.69
N LYS A 62 -5.90 7.47 -10.28
CA LYS A 62 -6.50 8.72 -9.82
C LYS A 62 -7.15 8.57 -8.44
N GLY A 63 -7.65 7.38 -8.11
CA GLY A 63 -8.17 7.03 -6.80
C GLY A 63 -7.10 7.10 -5.70
N TYR A 64 -5.88 6.63 -5.95
CA TYR A 64 -4.76 6.81 -5.01
C TYR A 64 -4.45 8.29 -4.78
N LEU A 65 -4.38 9.08 -5.85
CA LEU A 65 -4.15 10.53 -5.74
C LEU A 65 -5.26 11.21 -4.93
N GLN A 66 -6.52 10.89 -5.21
CA GLN A 66 -7.66 11.47 -4.50
C GLN A 66 -7.68 11.03 -3.02
N TYR A 67 -7.36 9.77 -2.74
CA TYR A 67 -7.23 9.26 -1.38
C TYR A 67 -6.20 10.07 -0.57
N LEU A 68 -5.01 10.29 -1.14
CA LEU A 68 -3.96 11.08 -0.49
C LEU A 68 -4.40 12.53 -0.25
N ILE A 69 -5.15 13.13 -1.18
CA ILE A 69 -5.70 14.49 -0.99
C ILE A 69 -6.74 14.50 0.14
N ASP A 70 -7.64 13.52 0.16
CA ASP A 70 -8.74 13.47 1.13
C ASP A 70 -8.24 13.17 2.55
N ILE A 71 -7.25 12.28 2.72
CA ILE A 71 -6.79 11.84 4.05
C ILE A 71 -6.09 12.95 4.86
N LYS A 72 -5.67 14.04 4.20
CA LYS A 72 -5.16 15.25 4.84
C LYS A 72 -6.20 16.37 4.98
N SER A 73 -7.44 16.14 4.53
CA SER A 73 -8.46 17.19 4.50
C SER A 73 -9.23 17.26 5.81
N ASP A 74 -9.31 18.46 6.38
CA ASP A 74 -10.10 18.76 7.58
C ASP A 74 -11.63 18.71 7.32
N THR A 75 -12.04 18.59 6.05
CA THR A 75 -13.45 18.55 5.65
C THR A 75 -14.04 17.14 5.64
N ILE A 76 -13.23 16.10 5.82
CA ILE A 76 -13.72 14.72 5.91
C ILE A 76 -14.42 14.49 7.24
N THR A 77 -15.68 14.06 7.16
CA THR A 77 -16.49 13.69 8.33
C THR A 77 -16.69 12.18 8.46
N ASP A 78 -16.78 11.45 7.34
CA ASP A 78 -16.89 10.00 7.32
C ASP A 78 -15.51 9.34 7.10
N TRP A 79 -14.77 9.16 8.19
CA TRP A 79 -13.47 8.48 8.18
C TRP A 79 -13.58 6.98 7.90
N LYS A 80 -14.74 6.36 8.20
CA LYS A 80 -14.95 4.91 8.01
C LYS A 80 -14.93 4.51 6.54
N LYS A 81 -15.17 5.43 5.62
CA LYS A 81 -15.04 5.16 4.17
C LYS A 81 -13.62 4.73 3.78
N PHE A 82 -12.61 5.06 4.59
CA PHE A 82 -11.23 4.68 4.34
C PHE A 82 -10.85 3.31 4.92
N ASP A 83 -11.70 2.71 5.75
CA ASP A 83 -11.49 1.35 6.23
C ASP A 83 -11.62 0.38 5.05
N PHE A 84 -10.51 -0.20 4.62
CA PHE A 84 -10.45 -1.02 3.40
C PHE A 84 -10.27 -2.51 3.67
N GLN A 85 -9.76 -2.90 4.84
CA GLN A 85 -9.41 -4.30 5.13
C GLN A 85 -10.67 -5.15 5.28
N SER A 86 -10.83 -6.15 4.41
CA SER A 86 -11.81 -7.22 4.61
C SER A 86 -11.46 -8.05 5.85
N LYS A 87 -12.44 -8.79 6.41
CA LYS A 87 -12.20 -9.66 7.58
C LYS A 87 -11.09 -10.69 7.33
N SER A 88 -11.02 -11.24 6.11
CA SER A 88 -9.99 -12.20 5.72
C SER A 88 -8.61 -11.55 5.65
N THR A 89 -8.49 -10.43 4.95
CA THR A 89 -7.22 -9.69 4.81
C THR A 89 -6.75 -9.17 6.15
N HIS A 90 -7.65 -8.67 7.00
CA HIS A 90 -7.33 -8.28 8.35
C HIS A 90 -6.77 -9.47 9.14
N SER A 91 -7.43 -10.63 9.14
CA SER A 91 -6.91 -11.82 9.83
C SER A 91 -5.52 -12.23 9.31
N GLU A 92 -5.32 -12.16 8.00
CA GLU A 92 -4.07 -12.52 7.33
C GLU A 92 -2.94 -11.52 7.62
N TYR A 93 -3.25 -10.23 7.71
CA TYR A 93 -2.30 -9.16 8.05
C TYR A 93 -1.60 -9.40 9.39
N TYR A 94 -2.31 -9.95 10.38
CA TYR A 94 -1.72 -10.35 11.66
C TYR A 94 -1.07 -11.74 11.59
N LYS A 95 -1.74 -12.74 11.02
CA LYS A 95 -1.25 -14.13 10.99
C LYS A 95 0.02 -14.33 10.17
N SER A 96 0.21 -13.55 9.10
CA SER A 96 1.44 -13.55 8.31
C SER A 96 2.61 -12.90 9.04
N GLY A 97 2.37 -12.13 10.09
CA GLY A 97 3.38 -11.25 10.69
C GLY A 97 3.63 -9.96 9.89
N LEU A 98 2.92 -9.72 8.78
CA LEU A 98 3.09 -8.50 7.97
C LEU A 98 2.92 -7.22 8.80
N ARG A 99 1.92 -7.17 9.69
CA ARG A 99 1.73 -6.04 10.61
C ARG A 99 2.98 -5.75 11.45
N ASN A 100 3.72 -6.77 11.83
CA ASN A 100 4.93 -6.64 12.64
C ASN A 100 6.16 -6.25 11.80
N GLU A 101 6.14 -6.50 10.49
CA GLU A 101 7.17 -6.00 9.57
C GLU A 101 7.09 -4.48 9.37
N ILE A 102 5.87 -3.92 9.39
CA ILE A 102 5.62 -2.50 9.16
C ILE A 102 5.63 -1.71 10.49
N TYR A 103 5.04 -2.28 11.54
CA TYR A 103 4.84 -1.63 12.84
C TYR A 103 5.46 -2.41 13.99
N ASN A 104 5.99 -1.68 14.97
CA ASN A 104 6.50 -2.27 16.19
C ASN A 104 5.36 -2.96 16.96
N LYS A 105 5.56 -4.22 17.33
CA LYS A 105 4.60 -5.04 18.08
C LYS A 105 4.74 -4.90 19.60
N ASP A 106 5.89 -4.40 20.04
CA ASP A 106 6.29 -4.33 21.45
C ASP A 106 5.95 -2.96 22.07
N THR A 107 5.25 -2.10 21.32
CA THR A 107 4.78 -0.79 21.79
C THR A 107 3.27 -0.69 21.82
N THR A 108 2.76 0.01 22.84
CA THR A 108 1.32 0.29 23.00
C THR A 108 0.83 1.40 22.07
N SER A 109 1.72 2.31 21.66
CA SER A 109 1.46 3.31 20.62
C SER A 109 1.89 2.80 19.26
N LEU A 110 1.30 3.37 18.20
CA LEU A 110 1.74 3.13 16.84
C LEU A 110 3.19 3.62 16.68
N LYS A 111 4.10 2.71 16.38
CA LYS A 111 5.50 2.99 16.06
C LYS A 111 5.92 2.14 14.87
N GLU A 112 6.84 2.67 14.07
CA GLU A 112 7.44 1.98 12.95
C GLU A 112 8.32 0.81 13.40
N ASN A 113 8.45 -0.21 12.55
CA ASN A 113 9.51 -1.19 12.67
C ASN A 113 10.60 -0.94 11.62
N ASN A 114 11.59 -0.12 11.98
CA ASN A 114 12.72 0.20 11.09
C ASN A 114 13.74 -0.94 10.92
N PHE A 115 13.64 -2.01 11.73
CA PHE A 115 14.53 -3.17 11.68
C PHE A 115 13.91 -4.38 10.99
N GLY A 116 12.64 -4.28 10.59
CA GLY A 116 11.94 -5.35 9.87
C GLY A 116 12.50 -5.61 8.48
N ASN A 117 12.14 -6.74 7.92
CA ASN A 117 12.47 -7.11 6.55
C ASN A 117 11.83 -6.15 5.54
N TYR A 118 10.73 -5.47 5.87
CA TYR A 118 10.15 -4.43 5.01
C TYR A 118 11.13 -3.29 4.74
N MET A 119 11.64 -2.65 5.81
CA MET A 119 12.58 -1.54 5.70
C MET A 119 13.95 -1.98 5.18
N THR A 120 14.37 -3.20 5.51
CA THR A 120 15.58 -3.82 4.93
C THR A 120 15.45 -4.04 3.43
N ALA A 121 14.32 -4.59 2.97
CA ALA A 121 14.07 -4.82 1.55
C ALA A 121 13.95 -3.50 0.77
N LEU A 122 13.34 -2.46 1.36
CA LEU A 122 13.31 -1.12 0.76
C LEU A 122 14.72 -0.50 0.68
N TYR A 123 15.57 -0.69 1.69
CA TYR A 123 16.94 -0.16 1.70
C TYR A 123 17.75 -0.67 0.49
N GLU A 124 17.64 -1.96 0.17
CA GLU A 124 18.37 -2.58 -0.95
C GLU A 124 18.02 -1.97 -2.31
N ILE A 125 16.80 -1.48 -2.48
CA ILE A 125 16.31 -0.92 -3.74
C ILE A 125 16.17 0.60 -3.73
N LYS A 126 16.43 1.26 -2.59
CA LYS A 126 16.08 2.67 -2.40
C LYS A 126 16.70 3.60 -3.44
N ASP A 127 17.95 3.35 -3.85
CA ASP A 127 18.64 4.23 -4.81
C ASP A 127 18.16 4.06 -6.26
N SER A 128 17.27 3.09 -6.52
CA SER A 128 16.67 2.89 -7.85
C SER A 128 15.49 3.81 -8.15
N ASP A 129 14.93 4.48 -7.13
CA ASP A 129 13.72 5.27 -7.25
C ASP A 129 13.67 6.39 -6.20
N SER A 130 13.43 7.63 -6.63
CA SER A 130 13.43 8.80 -5.74
C SER A 130 12.34 8.75 -4.67
N LEU A 131 11.18 8.16 -4.96
CA LEU A 131 10.11 8.01 -3.99
C LEU A 131 10.49 6.99 -2.93
N ILE A 132 11.02 5.84 -3.35
CA ILE A 132 11.48 4.80 -2.41
C ILE A 132 12.59 5.36 -1.51
N LYS A 133 13.58 6.06 -2.08
CA LYS A 133 14.64 6.73 -1.32
C LYS A 133 14.10 7.75 -0.33
N GLY A 134 13.21 8.63 -0.81
CA GLY A 134 12.63 9.68 0.02
C GLY A 134 11.83 9.11 1.18
N TYR A 135 10.99 8.11 0.92
CA TYR A 135 10.21 7.41 1.92
C TYR A 135 11.11 6.73 2.95
N TRP A 136 12.08 5.92 2.50
CA TRP A 136 12.97 5.18 3.41
C TRP A 136 13.75 6.13 4.33
N ASN A 137 14.35 7.18 3.77
CA ASN A 137 15.10 8.18 4.56
C ASN A 137 14.21 8.86 5.61
N LYS A 138 12.98 9.25 5.24
CA LYS A 138 12.08 9.92 6.19
C LYS A 138 11.60 8.99 7.29
N ARG A 139 11.28 7.74 6.95
CA ARG A 139 10.84 6.73 7.92
C ARG A 139 11.96 6.35 8.89
N GLU A 140 13.20 6.25 8.40
CA GLU A 140 14.39 6.02 9.24
C GLU A 140 14.63 7.18 10.21
N SER A 141 14.58 8.42 9.72
CA SER A 141 15.00 9.58 10.52
C SER A 141 13.91 10.11 11.45
N ALA A 142 12.63 10.02 11.06
CA ALA A 142 11.52 10.64 11.77
C ALA A 142 10.47 9.64 12.29
N GLY A 143 10.55 8.36 11.89
CA GLY A 143 9.56 7.35 12.24
C GLY A 143 8.19 7.61 11.60
N ILE A 144 7.12 7.29 12.34
CA ILE A 144 5.74 7.62 11.93
C ILE A 144 5.52 9.13 11.99
N MET A 145 5.09 9.71 10.87
CA MET A 145 4.80 11.14 10.74
C MET A 145 3.29 11.40 10.67
N GLN A 146 2.89 12.65 10.89
CA GLN A 146 1.51 13.08 10.66
C GLN A 146 1.11 12.92 9.18
N ASN A 147 -0.16 12.57 8.94
CA ASN A 147 -0.70 12.32 7.59
C ASN A 147 -0.34 13.43 6.60
N THR A 148 -0.47 14.70 6.98
CA THR A 148 -0.15 15.84 6.11
C THR A 148 1.31 15.80 5.63
N LEU A 149 2.26 15.55 6.53
CA LEU A 149 3.69 15.53 6.21
C LEU A 149 4.04 14.37 5.26
N ILE A 150 3.52 13.17 5.53
CA ILE A 150 3.79 12.01 4.68
C ILE A 150 3.11 12.15 3.31
N VAL A 151 1.86 12.62 3.27
CA VAL A 151 1.11 12.86 2.02
C VAL A 151 1.82 13.91 1.15
N ASP A 152 2.18 15.06 1.72
CA ASP A 152 2.83 16.12 0.96
C ASP A 152 4.20 15.67 0.44
N GLY A 153 4.95 14.91 1.25
CA GLY A 153 6.19 14.26 0.84
C GLY A 153 5.99 13.31 -0.35
N LEU A 154 5.03 12.39 -0.26
CA LEU A 154 4.70 11.45 -1.33
C LEU A 154 4.30 12.19 -2.61
N LEU A 155 3.34 13.13 -2.54
CA LEU A 155 2.84 13.86 -3.69
C LEU A 155 3.93 14.73 -4.35
N SER A 156 4.85 15.31 -3.58
CA SER A 156 5.97 16.10 -4.11
C SER A 156 6.91 15.26 -4.99
N LEU A 157 6.99 13.95 -4.74
CA LEU A 157 7.81 12.99 -5.49
C LEU A 157 7.09 12.38 -6.70
N LYS A 158 5.86 12.84 -7.01
CA LYS A 158 5.07 12.47 -8.20
C LYS A 158 4.92 10.94 -8.32
N PRO A 159 4.18 10.29 -7.40
CA PRO A 159 4.06 8.84 -7.38
C PRO A 159 3.41 8.31 -8.66
N ASP A 160 4.03 7.30 -9.27
CA ASP A 160 3.40 6.44 -10.28
C ASP A 160 2.65 5.29 -9.58
N PHE A 161 1.32 5.31 -9.59
CA PHE A 161 0.52 4.21 -9.00
C PHE A 161 0.29 3.03 -9.94
N ASN A 162 1.05 2.91 -11.03
CA ASN A 162 1.26 1.65 -11.72
C ASN A 162 2.57 0.97 -11.26
N ASN A 163 3.37 1.63 -10.41
CA ASN A 163 4.59 1.06 -9.84
C ASN A 163 4.28 0.18 -8.61
N TYR A 164 4.86 -1.03 -8.60
CA TYR A 164 4.71 -2.03 -7.53
C TYR A 164 5.01 -1.48 -6.12
N PHE A 165 6.05 -0.65 -5.98
CA PHE A 165 6.50 -0.15 -4.69
C PHE A 165 5.71 1.08 -4.23
N HIS A 166 5.38 2.00 -5.14
CA HIS A 166 4.68 3.24 -4.77
C HIS A 166 3.31 2.96 -4.13
N LYS A 167 2.55 2.03 -4.70
CA LYS A 167 1.25 1.62 -4.16
C LYS A 167 1.41 1.00 -2.77
N ARG A 168 2.40 0.13 -2.58
CA ARG A 168 2.68 -0.53 -1.30
C ARG A 168 3.10 0.46 -0.23
N ILE A 169 3.91 1.47 -0.57
CA ILE A 169 4.29 2.53 0.36
C ILE A 169 3.04 3.26 0.89
N VAL A 170 2.10 3.64 0.02
CA VAL A 170 0.84 4.26 0.47
C VAL A 170 0.05 3.30 1.37
N VAL A 171 -0.14 2.05 0.94
CA VAL A 171 -0.93 1.07 1.69
C VAL A 171 -0.32 0.79 3.06
N ALA A 172 1.02 0.68 3.17
CA ALA A 172 1.70 0.50 4.45
C ALA A 172 1.43 1.64 5.42
N GLU A 173 1.46 2.89 4.97
CA GLU A 173 1.28 4.07 5.83
C GLU A 173 -0.12 4.17 6.43
N PHE A 174 -1.12 3.54 5.80
CA PHE A 174 -2.52 3.67 6.21
C PHE A 174 -3.18 2.33 6.58
N SER A 175 -2.38 1.29 6.87
CA SER A 175 -2.86 -0.04 7.26
C SER A 175 -2.90 -0.31 8.76
N PHE A 176 -2.81 0.72 9.60
CA PHE A 176 -2.78 0.60 11.05
C PHE A 176 -4.16 0.38 11.68
#